data_AF-A0A436RVQ9-F1
#
_entry.id   AF-A0A436RVQ9-F1
#
_cell.length_a   1.000
_cell.length_b   1.000
_cell.length_c   1.000
_cell.angle_alpha   90.00
_cell.angle_beta   90.00
_cell.angle_gamma   90.00
#
_symmetry.space_group_name_H-M   'P 1'
#
loop_
_entity.id
_entity.type
_entity.pdbx_description
1 polymer ?
#
loop_
_entity_poly.entity_id
_entity_poly.type
_entity_poly.pdbx_seq_one_letter_code
_entity_poly.pdbx_strand_id
1 'polypeptide(L)'
;MTLFRSNGDRVPAAIQAMAEEARAGRVDRREFLALASAFGASTAFAYGMLGLAAPTKALADEPKKGGTLHVAMSVKAQKDPRTYDWTEMANVTRCWLEPLVR
;
A
#
# COMPACT_ATOMS: atom_id res chain seq x y z
N MET A 1 -11.95 10.45 -20.92
CA MET A 1 -12.27 10.52 -19.48
C MET A 1 -12.31 11.97 -19.07
N THR A 2 -13.46 12.45 -18.60
CA THR A 2 -13.58 13.81 -18.08
C THR A 2 -13.02 13.83 -16.66
N LEU A 3 -11.97 14.62 -16.44
CA LEU A 3 -11.40 14.80 -15.11
C LEU A 3 -12.22 15.86 -14.37
N PHE A 4 -12.93 15.46 -13.33
CA PHE A 4 -13.60 16.39 -12.44
C PHE A 4 -12.59 16.98 -11.45
N ARG A 5 -12.37 18.29 -11.51
CA ARG A 5 -11.57 19.05 -10.53
C ARG A 5 -12.49 19.96 -9.72
N SER A 6 -12.41 19.85 -8.40
CA SER A 6 -13.15 20.69 -7.45
C SER A 6 -12.65 22.15 -7.44
N ASN A 7 -11.35 22.37 -7.68
CA ASN A 7 -10.67 23.68 -7.57
C ASN A 7 -10.92 24.46 -6.25
N GLY A 8 -11.48 23.82 -5.22
CA GLY A 8 -11.75 24.42 -3.93
C GLY A 8 -10.86 23.87 -2.82
N ASP A 9 -10.64 24.69 -1.80
CA ASP A 9 -9.85 24.35 -0.61
C ASP A 9 -10.67 23.58 0.45
N ARG A 10 -11.70 22.85 0.02
CA ARG A 10 -12.66 22.16 0.89
C ARG A 10 -12.90 20.73 0.43
N VAL A 11 -12.92 19.81 1.37
CA VAL A 11 -13.42 18.44 1.17
C VAL A 11 -14.95 18.43 1.13
N PRO A 12 -15.57 17.41 0.50
CA PRO A 12 -17.03 17.25 0.47
C PRO A 12 -17.65 17.25 1.87
N ALA A 13 -18.90 17.73 2.00
CA ALA A 13 -19.62 17.80 3.27
C ALA A 13 -19.74 16.43 3.97
N ALA A 14 -19.85 15.34 3.20
CA ALA A 14 -19.85 13.98 3.73
C ALA A 14 -18.56 13.65 4.50
N ILE A 15 -17.40 14.12 4.03
CA ILE A 15 -16.11 13.92 4.72
C ILE A 15 -16.05 14.75 6.01
N GLN A 16 -16.66 15.95 6.03
CA GLN A 16 -16.74 16.75 7.25
C GLN A 16 -17.63 16.08 8.31
N ALA A 17 -18.78 15.53 7.92
CA ALA A 17 -19.63 14.77 8.82
C ALA A 17 -18.93 13.49 9.33
N MET A 18 -18.22 12.79 8.45
CA MET A 18 -17.43 11.61 8.80
C MET A 18 -16.30 11.93 9.79
N ALA A 19 -15.74 13.15 9.75
CA ALA A 19 -14.74 13.58 10.72
C ALA A 19 -15.31 13.61 12.16
N GLU A 20 -16.55 14.09 12.32
CA GLU A 20 -17.24 14.11 13.61
C GLU A 20 -17.60 12.69 14.09
N GLU A 21 -17.97 11.80 13.17
CA GLU A 21 -18.21 10.39 13.48
C GLU A 21 -16.93 9.65 13.88
N ALA A 22 -15.82 9.91 13.18
CA ALA A 22 -14.52 9.36 13.52
C ALA A 22 -14.01 9.90 14.87
N ARG A 23 -14.24 11.19 15.16
CA ARG A 23 -13.94 11.78 16.47
C ARG A 23 -14.77 11.17 17.60
N ALA A 24 -16.02 10.82 17.32
CA ALA A 24 -16.89 10.11 18.25
C ALA A 24 -16.64 8.59 18.31
N GLY A 25 -15.66 8.06 17.56
CA GLY A 25 -15.30 6.64 17.55
C GLY A 25 -16.32 5.73 16.85
N ARG A 26 -17.27 6.30 16.07
CA ARG A 26 -18.27 5.55 15.30
C ARG A 26 -17.74 5.08 13.94
N VAL A 27 -16.68 5.72 13.46
CA VAL A 27 -15.96 5.41 12.23
C VAL A 27 -14.51 5.14 12.57
N ASP A 28 -13.90 4.12 11.94
CA ASP A 28 -12.50 3.84 12.16
C ASP A 28 -11.62 5.00 11.66
N ARG A 29 -10.61 5.37 12.45
CA ARG A 29 -9.71 6.46 12.12
C ARG A 29 -8.99 6.23 10.79
N ARG A 30 -8.56 5.00 10.49
CA ARG A 30 -7.83 4.71 9.24
C ARG A 30 -8.76 4.79 8.04
N GLU A 31 -10.00 4.35 8.20
CA GLU A 31 -11.03 4.47 7.16
C GLU A 31 -11.31 5.93 6.81
N PHE A 32 -11.50 6.79 7.82
CA PHE A 32 -11.63 8.23 7.61
C PHE A 32 -10.41 8.83 6.91
N LEU A 33 -9.19 8.51 7.37
CA LEU A 33 -7.96 9.05 6.78
C LEU A 33 -7.80 8.63 5.31
N ALA A 34 -8.18 7.39 4.97
CA ALA A 34 -8.13 6.90 3.60
C ALA A 34 -9.10 7.67 2.70
N LEU A 35 -10.36 7.83 3.14
CA LEU A 35 -11.38 8.56 2.39
C LEU A 35 -11.05 10.06 2.27
N ALA A 36 -10.68 10.72 3.37
CA ALA A 36 -10.29 12.12 3.34
C ALA A 36 -9.14 12.37 2.36
N SER A 37 -8.13 11.49 2.35
CA SER A 37 -7.00 11.57 1.41
C SER A 37 -7.42 11.35 -0.04
N ALA A 38 -8.32 10.39 -0.31
CA ALA A 38 -8.86 10.15 -1.64
C ALA A 38 -9.63 11.36 -2.19
N PHE A 39 -10.30 12.12 -1.31
CA PHE A 39 -10.98 13.38 -1.65
C PHE A 39 -10.08 14.62 -1.61
N GLY A 40 -8.76 14.45 -1.52
CA GLY A 40 -7.79 15.53 -1.66
C GLY A 40 -7.44 16.26 -0.36
N ALA A 41 -7.83 15.75 0.80
CA ALA A 41 -7.31 16.24 2.07
C ALA A 41 -5.79 15.97 2.15
N SER A 42 -5.00 17.00 2.46
CA SER A 42 -3.62 16.79 2.89
C SER A 42 -3.59 16.07 4.24
N THR A 43 -2.47 15.41 4.57
CA THR A 43 -2.28 14.77 5.88
C THR A 43 -2.53 15.75 7.02
N ALA A 44 -2.00 16.96 6.93
CA ALA A 44 -2.20 17.98 7.97
C ALA A 44 -3.68 18.36 8.12
N PHE A 45 -4.39 18.53 7.00
CA PHE A 45 -5.81 18.88 7.01
C PHE A 45 -6.68 17.75 7.60
N ALA A 46 -6.45 16.49 7.18
CA ALA A 46 -7.19 15.34 7.68
C ALA A 46 -7.00 15.12 9.19
N TYR A 47 -5.77 15.30 9.69
CA TYR A 47 -5.50 15.21 11.12
C TYR A 47 -6.11 16.37 11.91
N GLY A 48 -6.08 17.59 11.35
CA GLY A 48 -6.78 18.75 11.90
C GLY A 48 -8.29 18.52 12.02
N MET A 49 -8.92 17.89 11.02
CA MET A 49 -10.34 17.51 11.07
C MET A 49 -10.64 16.54 12.23
N LEU A 50 -9.71 15.67 12.58
CA LEU A 50 -9.87 14.77 13.74
C LEU A 50 -9.53 15.43 15.09
N GLY A 51 -9.00 16.65 15.09
CA GLY A 51 -8.44 17.27 16.30
C GLY A 51 -7.19 16.54 16.81
N LEU A 52 -6.49 15.84 15.94
CA LEU A 52 -5.28 15.09 16.27
C LEU A 52 -4.04 15.90 15.87
N ALA A 53 -3.00 15.85 16.71
CA ALA A 53 -1.68 16.32 16.30
C ALA A 53 -1.19 15.53 15.07
N ALA A 54 -0.46 16.21 14.16
CA ALA A 54 0.19 15.56 13.03
C ALA A 54 0.94 14.29 13.51
N PRO A 55 0.90 13.20 12.73
CA PRO A 55 1.45 11.93 13.19
C PRO A 55 2.93 12.12 13.53
N THR A 56 3.26 11.94 14.81
CA THR A 56 4.63 11.77 15.27
C THR A 56 5.16 10.45 14.72
N LYS A 57 6.48 10.23 14.77
CA LYS A 57 7.09 8.94 14.39
C LYS A 57 6.22 7.82 14.95
N ALA A 58 5.67 7.01 14.05
CA ALA A 58 4.79 5.92 14.44
C ALA A 58 5.52 5.09 15.50
N LEU A 59 4.95 5.01 16.70
CA LEU A 59 5.23 3.94 17.64
C LEU A 59 4.63 2.69 16.99
N ALA A 60 5.33 2.14 16.01
CA ALA A 60 5.02 0.82 15.51
C ALA A 60 5.08 -0.11 16.74
N ASP A 61 4.09 -0.99 16.87
CA ASP A 61 4.20 -2.11 17.81
C ASP A 61 5.57 -2.76 17.62
N GLU A 62 6.20 -3.14 18.73
CA GLU A 62 7.51 -3.76 18.72
C GLU A 62 7.51 -4.91 17.70
N PRO A 63 8.38 -4.88 16.68
CA PRO A 63 8.32 -5.82 15.58
C PRO A 63 8.40 -7.23 16.14
N LYS A 64 7.29 -7.98 16.05
CA LYS A 64 7.26 -9.37 16.47
C LYS A 64 8.24 -10.13 15.60
N LYS A 65 9.22 -10.79 16.22
CA LYS A 65 10.14 -11.67 15.51
C LYS A 65 9.32 -12.73 14.79
N GLY A 66 9.33 -12.69 13.46
CA GLY A 66 8.68 -13.69 12.62
C GLY A 66 9.29 -15.09 12.82
N GLY A 67 8.59 -16.12 12.38
CA GLY A 67 9.12 -17.48 12.32
C GLY A 67 10.07 -17.71 11.14
N THR A 68 10.66 -18.90 11.07
CA THR A 68 11.51 -19.32 9.93
C THR A 68 10.64 -19.87 8.81
N LEU A 69 10.57 -19.17 7.68
CA LEU A 69 9.97 -19.69 6.45
C LEU A 69 11.00 -20.51 5.67
N HIS A 70 10.75 -21.81 5.53
CA HIS A 70 11.54 -22.68 4.67
C HIS A 70 10.88 -22.74 3.28
N VAL A 71 11.58 -22.25 2.26
CA VAL A 71 11.15 -22.32 0.86
C VAL A 71 12.12 -23.21 0.11
N ALA A 72 11.57 -24.18 -0.61
CA ALA A 72 12.33 -25.06 -1.47
C ALA A 72 11.65 -25.16 -2.84
N MET A 73 12.43 -25.35 -3.89
CA MET A 73 11.95 -25.70 -5.22
C MET A 73 12.86 -26.77 -5.81
N SER A 74 12.32 -27.59 -6.70
CA SER A 74 13.11 -28.59 -7.41
C SER A 74 14.10 -27.92 -8.36
N VAL A 75 15.39 -28.25 -8.24
CA VAL A 75 16.43 -27.78 -9.18
C VAL A 75 16.55 -28.79 -10.31
N LYS A 76 16.19 -28.37 -11.51
CA LYS A 76 16.30 -29.16 -12.74
C LYS A 76 17.61 -28.82 -13.47
N ALA A 77 18.07 -29.74 -14.33
CA ALA A 77 19.21 -29.49 -15.19
C ALA A 77 18.92 -28.30 -16.13
N GLN A 78 19.86 -27.36 -16.23
CA GLN A 78 19.67 -26.14 -17.02
C GLN A 78 19.89 -26.41 -18.51
N LYS A 79 19.06 -25.77 -19.34
CA LYS A 79 19.14 -25.75 -20.81
C LYS A 79 19.17 -24.31 -21.32
N ASP A 80 19.13 -24.13 -22.64
CA ASP A 80 19.00 -22.80 -23.24
C ASP A 80 17.74 -22.09 -22.68
N PRO A 81 17.88 -20.87 -22.10
CA PRO A 81 16.75 -20.15 -21.53
C PRO A 81 15.56 -19.94 -22.47
N ARG A 82 15.76 -19.87 -23.79
CA ARG A 82 14.68 -19.76 -24.79
C ARG A 82 13.77 -20.97 -24.82
N THR A 83 14.26 -22.10 -24.31
CA THR A 83 13.60 -23.40 -24.40
C THR A 83 13.01 -23.84 -23.07
N TYR A 84 13.06 -23.01 -22.03
CA TYR A 84 12.45 -23.33 -20.74
C TYR A 84 10.97 -23.65 -20.89
N ASP A 85 10.63 -24.88 -20.51
CA ASP A 85 9.29 -25.42 -20.43
C ASP A 85 8.71 -25.24 -19.03
N TRP A 86 9.55 -25.30 -17.99
CA TRP A 86 9.12 -25.22 -16.59
C TRP A 86 9.58 -23.97 -15.83
N THR A 87 8.73 -23.54 -14.91
CA THR A 87 8.90 -22.32 -14.12
C THR A 87 10.07 -22.43 -13.14
N GLU A 88 10.38 -23.62 -12.60
CA GLU A 88 11.52 -23.79 -11.70
C GLU A 88 12.87 -23.54 -12.42
N MET A 89 12.93 -23.82 -13.72
CA MET A 89 14.13 -23.56 -14.52
C MET A 89 14.35 -22.05 -14.68
N ALA A 90 13.28 -21.33 -15.03
CA ALA A 90 13.29 -19.88 -15.14
C ALA A 90 13.50 -19.19 -13.78
N ASN A 91 13.04 -19.75 -12.66
CA ASN A 91 13.23 -19.15 -11.34
C ASN A 91 14.70 -19.09 -10.89
N VAL A 92 15.53 -20.05 -11.31
CA VAL A 92 16.98 -20.03 -11.01
C VAL A 92 17.72 -18.95 -11.80
N THR A 93 17.25 -18.66 -13.02
CA THR A 93 17.91 -17.77 -13.96
C THR A 93 17.25 -16.40 -14.08
N ARG A 94 16.06 -16.25 -13.50
CA ARG A 94 15.40 -14.97 -13.26
C ARG A 94 16.35 -14.08 -12.49
N CYS A 95 16.40 -12.82 -12.90
CA CYS A 95 17.30 -11.77 -12.41
C CYS A 95 18.69 -11.69 -13.05
N TRP A 96 19.18 -12.68 -13.80
CA TRP A 96 20.53 -12.56 -14.40
C TRP A 96 20.72 -13.12 -15.80
N LEU A 97 20.01 -14.20 -16.19
CA LEU A 97 20.22 -14.82 -17.50
C LEU A 97 18.96 -14.84 -18.36
N GLU A 98 17.81 -15.19 -17.79
CA GLU A 98 16.53 -15.23 -18.50
C GLU A 98 16.18 -13.91 -19.23
N PRO A 99 16.34 -12.71 -18.63
CA PRO A 99 16.01 -11.46 -19.33
C PRO A 99 17.06 -11.01 -20.37
N LEU A 100 18.22 -11.67 -20.46
CA LEU A 100 19.29 -11.30 -21.40
C LEU A 100 19.20 -12.05 -22.72
N VAL A 101 18.26 -12.99 -22.84
CA VAL A 101 18.09 -13.78 -24.05
C VAL A 101 17.02 -13.12 -24.94
N ARG A 102 17.48 -12.56 -26.08
CA ARG A 102 16.63 -12.03 -27.16
C ARG A 102 16.12 -13.15 -28.04
#